data_AF-A0A8C8S922-F1
#
_entry.id   AF-A0A8C8S922-F1
#
_cell.length_a   1.000
_cell.length_b   1.000
_cell.length_c   1.000
_cell.angle_alpha   90.00
_cell.angle_beta   90.00
_cell.angle_gamma   90.00
#
_symmetry.space_group_name_H-M   'P 1'
#
loop_
_entity.id
_entity.type
_entity.pdbx_description
1 polymer ?
#
loop_
_entity_poly.entity_id
_entity_poly.type
_entity_poly.pdbx_seq_one_letter_code
_entity_poly.pdbx_strand_id
1 'polypeptide(L)'
;THLLSHPSILTLSLESPLDMALSSFDDQYKECIPMMEAELGALNHTEFASNRNYAEAWLEAAAMWKERKDYIYMPRDFKPEFAIAILAYTSQGPLQKQPLHQVFNAAVREAGRTQDFYLNYFNFKTLHFLLTRALQVLKASESTKCHQVYRGIRGISFQSEIRKPVRFGHFTSTSLKNESALHFGQDTFFSIKTCYGVNVKNFSFFPGEEEVLIPPYEKFQVTNFTRARDRTFIQLHSLDSYSNYKCEFVKGKVHPTAWLHPPWTPLQIVEGCHQIPPHSSLLKTE
;
A
#
# COMPACT_ATOMS: atom_id res chain seq x y z
N THR A 1 52.68 7.21 -14.83
CA THR A 1 51.37 7.66 -14.32
C THR A 1 50.33 6.60 -14.63
N HIS A 2 50.17 5.62 -13.73
CA HIS A 2 49.13 4.61 -13.84
C HIS A 2 47.81 5.20 -13.33
N LEU A 3 46.88 5.46 -14.26
CA LEU A 3 45.48 5.72 -13.92
C LEU A 3 44.84 4.38 -13.56
N LEU A 4 44.66 4.14 -12.27
CA LEU A 4 43.81 3.06 -11.77
C LEU A 4 42.35 3.41 -12.12
N SER A 5 41.85 2.78 -13.18
CA SER A 5 40.42 2.69 -13.44
C SER A 5 39.76 2.01 -12.25
N HIS A 6 38.96 2.77 -11.51
CA HIS A 6 38.10 2.21 -10.48
C HIS A 6 37.13 1.25 -11.17
N PRO A 7 37.05 -0.03 -10.77
CA PRO A 7 36.03 -0.91 -11.30
C PRO A 7 34.68 -0.34 -10.88
N SER A 8 33.86 0.02 -11.88
CA SER A 8 32.44 0.30 -11.66
C SER A 8 31.84 -0.94 -11.01
N ILE A 9 31.48 -0.83 -9.73
CA ILE A 9 30.73 -1.88 -9.04
C ILE A 9 29.39 -1.98 -9.77
N LEU A 10 29.27 -2.95 -10.67
CA LEU A 10 27.99 -3.40 -11.20
C LEU A 10 27.18 -3.88 -10.00
N THR A 11 26.25 -3.06 -9.53
CA THR A 11 25.21 -3.52 -8.59
C THR A 11 24.34 -4.50 -9.35
N LEU A 12 24.56 -5.80 -9.14
CA LEU A 12 23.77 -6.87 -9.73
C LEU A 12 22.32 -6.76 -9.23
N SER A 13 21.35 -6.72 -10.13
CA SER A 13 19.93 -6.77 -9.78
C SER A 13 19.52 -8.20 -9.43
N LEU A 14 18.62 -8.35 -8.45
CA LEU A 14 18.07 -9.64 -8.07
C LEU A 14 17.01 -10.08 -9.08
N GLU A 15 17.20 -11.26 -9.67
CA GLU A 15 16.19 -11.88 -10.53
C GLU A 15 14.99 -12.34 -9.69
N SER A 16 13.77 -12.00 -10.11
CA SER A 16 12.54 -12.40 -9.41
C SER A 16 11.44 -12.74 -10.41
N PRO A 17 10.74 -13.89 -10.29
CA PRO A 17 9.62 -14.20 -11.17
C PRO A 17 8.44 -13.26 -10.88
N LEU A 18 7.82 -12.74 -11.93
CA LEU A 18 6.52 -12.08 -11.83
C LEU A 18 5.44 -13.14 -12.00
N ASP A 19 4.67 -13.38 -10.94
CA ASP A 19 3.67 -14.44 -10.83
C ASP A 19 2.32 -13.90 -10.33
N MET A 20 1.46 -14.79 -9.83
CA MET A 20 0.12 -14.45 -9.31
C MET A 20 0.12 -14.00 -7.85
N ALA A 21 1.27 -13.95 -7.18
CA ALA A 21 1.44 -13.61 -5.78
C ALA A 21 0.50 -14.40 -4.87
N LEU A 22 0.61 -15.73 -4.88
CA LEU A 22 -0.32 -16.60 -4.13
C LEU A 22 -0.17 -16.46 -2.61
N SER A 23 1.00 -16.05 -2.12
CA SER A 23 1.27 -15.81 -0.70
C SER A 23 0.77 -14.45 -0.18
N SER A 24 0.23 -13.59 -1.04
CA SER A 24 -0.23 -12.26 -0.62
C SER A 24 -1.61 -12.27 -0.01
N PHE A 25 -1.85 -11.38 0.95
CA PHE A 25 -3.20 -11.06 1.40
C PHE A 25 -3.84 -10.01 0.47
N ASP A 26 -5.04 -10.29 -0.04
CA ASP A 26 -5.63 -9.58 -1.18
C ASP A 26 -7.14 -9.34 -1.03
N ASP A 27 -7.64 -9.34 0.20
CA ASP A 27 -9.08 -9.30 0.52
C ASP A 27 -9.75 -8.03 -0.04
N GLN A 28 -10.91 -8.22 -0.69
CA GLN A 28 -11.75 -7.13 -1.20
C GLN A 28 -12.85 -6.70 -0.21
N TYR A 29 -13.02 -7.43 0.90
CA TYR A 29 -14.01 -7.22 1.95
C TYR A 29 -15.46 -7.21 1.48
N LYS A 30 -15.75 -7.92 0.38
CA LYS A 30 -17.10 -8.05 -0.16
C LYS A 30 -17.99 -8.74 0.87
N GLU A 31 -19.13 -8.10 1.20
CA GLU A 31 -20.16 -8.57 2.14
C GLU A 31 -19.83 -8.49 3.64
N CYS A 32 -18.66 -7.99 4.03
CA CYS A 32 -18.28 -7.87 5.44
C CYS A 32 -17.80 -6.49 5.86
N ILE A 33 -18.06 -5.45 5.07
CA ILE A 33 -17.67 -4.07 5.40
C ILE A 33 -18.15 -3.67 6.80
N PRO A 34 -19.43 -3.82 7.19
CA PRO A 34 -19.89 -3.42 8.53
C PRO A 34 -19.23 -4.24 9.64
N MET A 35 -18.95 -5.53 9.40
CA MET A 35 -18.29 -6.40 10.37
C MET A 35 -16.84 -5.97 10.59
N MET A 36 -16.10 -5.67 9.51
CA MET A 36 -14.74 -5.14 9.64
C MET A 36 -14.73 -3.76 10.30
N GLU A 37 -15.68 -2.89 10.00
CA GLU A 37 -15.81 -1.57 10.63
C GLU A 37 -16.01 -1.66 12.15
N ALA A 38 -16.78 -2.65 12.63
CA ALA A 38 -16.97 -2.89 14.06
C ALA A 38 -15.68 -3.32 14.79
N GLU A 39 -14.72 -3.91 14.08
CA GLU A 39 -13.49 -4.44 14.65
C GLU A 39 -12.30 -3.47 14.60
N LEU A 40 -12.38 -2.38 13.81
CA LEU A 40 -11.31 -1.38 13.67
C LEU A 40 -10.85 -0.88 15.04
N GLY A 41 -11.83 -0.63 15.90
CA GLY A 41 -11.90 -1.24 17.21
C GLY A 41 -10.64 -1.47 18.01
N ALA A 42 -10.67 -2.71 18.48
CA ALA A 42 -9.59 -3.40 19.13
C ALA A 42 -8.38 -3.59 18.21
N LEU A 43 -8.58 -3.72 16.88
CA LEU A 43 -7.48 -3.91 15.95
C LEU A 43 -6.49 -2.75 16.00
N ASN A 44 -6.98 -1.52 15.89
CA ASN A 44 -6.12 -0.35 15.88
C ASN A 44 -5.33 -0.19 17.18
N HIS A 45 -5.98 -0.43 18.32
CA HIS A 45 -5.31 -0.37 19.63
C HIS A 45 -4.17 -1.41 19.74
N THR A 46 -4.44 -2.65 19.33
CA THR A 46 -3.45 -3.74 19.40
C THR A 46 -2.34 -3.61 18.36
N GLU A 47 -2.66 -3.19 17.14
CA GLU A 47 -1.70 -2.99 16.05
C GLU A 47 -0.78 -1.79 16.32
N PHE A 48 -1.28 -0.68 16.88
CA PHE A 48 -0.43 0.46 17.23
C PHE A 48 0.49 0.18 18.42
N ALA A 49 -0.01 -0.53 19.43
CA ALA A 49 0.82 -0.93 20.58
C ALA A 49 1.98 -1.85 20.16
N SER A 50 1.76 -2.72 19.18
CA SER A 50 2.76 -3.67 18.68
C SER A 50 3.61 -3.14 17.52
N ASN A 51 3.19 -2.07 16.84
CA ASN A 51 3.85 -1.53 15.65
C ASN A 51 4.03 -0.01 15.72
N ARG A 52 5.11 0.41 16.39
CA ARG A 52 5.45 1.82 16.58
C ARG A 52 5.65 2.60 15.27
N ASN A 53 6.21 1.98 14.23
CA ASN A 53 6.37 2.65 12.93
C ASN A 53 5.01 2.99 12.32
N TYR A 54 4.07 2.05 12.39
CA TYR A 54 2.71 2.27 11.93
C TYR A 54 2.01 3.38 12.72
N ALA A 55 2.08 3.33 14.06
CA ALA A 55 1.44 4.32 14.92
C ALA A 55 1.94 5.76 14.67
N GLU A 56 3.26 5.94 14.51
CA GLU A 56 3.85 7.26 14.24
C GLU A 56 3.51 7.78 12.84
N ALA A 57 3.59 6.94 11.81
CA ALA A 57 3.19 7.32 10.45
C ALA A 57 1.70 7.67 10.38
N TRP A 58 0.85 6.98 11.15
CA TRP A 58 -0.56 7.30 11.26
C TRP A 58 -0.80 8.66 11.94
N LEU A 59 -0.08 8.96 13.04
CA LEU A 59 -0.15 10.25 13.72
C LEU A 59 0.21 11.40 12.79
N GLU A 60 1.30 11.26 12.02
CA GLU A 60 1.74 12.24 11.04
C GLU A 60 0.69 12.46 9.95
N ALA A 61 0.13 11.37 9.41
CA ALA A 61 -0.93 11.42 8.42
C ALA A 61 -2.20 12.09 8.94
N ALA A 62 -2.58 11.84 10.20
CA ALA A 62 -3.73 12.47 10.85
C ALA A 62 -3.52 13.98 11.04
N ALA A 63 -2.31 14.40 11.42
CA ALA A 63 -1.95 15.81 11.51
C ALA A 63 -2.04 16.51 10.15
N MET A 64 -1.46 15.89 9.10
CA MET A 64 -1.54 16.42 7.74
C MET A 64 -2.99 16.50 7.23
N TRP A 65 -3.80 15.49 7.51
CA TRP A 65 -5.22 15.51 7.15
C TRP A 65 -5.95 16.67 7.81
N LYS A 66 -5.71 16.91 9.11
CA LYS A 66 -6.33 18.00 9.86
C LYS A 66 -6.06 19.38 9.23
N GLU A 67 -4.87 19.58 8.67
CA GLU A 67 -4.48 20.82 8.00
C GLU A 67 -5.11 20.98 6.61
N ARG A 68 -5.30 19.88 5.88
CA ARG A 68 -5.70 19.91 4.46
C ARG A 68 -7.18 19.65 4.19
N LYS A 69 -7.91 19.07 5.15
CA LYS A 69 -9.30 18.60 4.97
C LYS A 69 -10.26 19.66 4.41
N ASP A 70 -10.03 20.94 4.70
CA ASP A 70 -10.92 22.03 4.29
C ASP A 70 -10.64 22.51 2.84
N TYR A 71 -9.55 22.05 2.23
CA TYR A 71 -9.14 22.42 0.87
C TYR A 71 -9.21 21.26 -0.14
N ILE A 72 -9.56 20.05 0.32
CA ILE A 72 -9.63 18.85 -0.52
C ILE A 72 -11.09 18.49 -0.76
N TYR A 73 -11.45 18.31 -2.03
CA TYR A 73 -12.74 17.74 -2.38
C TYR A 73 -12.79 16.26 -1.98
N MET A 74 -13.75 15.91 -1.12
CA MET A 74 -14.06 14.53 -0.76
C MET A 74 -15.32 14.06 -1.51
N PRO A 75 -15.27 12.91 -2.19
CA PRO A 75 -16.48 12.29 -2.71
C PRO A 75 -17.48 11.97 -1.58
N ARG A 76 -18.74 11.79 -1.95
CA ARG A 76 -19.75 11.27 -1.02
C ARG A 76 -19.28 9.92 -0.46
N ASP A 77 -19.55 9.69 0.83
CA ASP A 77 -19.16 8.50 1.59
C ASP A 77 -17.64 8.30 1.80
N PHE A 78 -16.81 9.26 1.40
CA PHE A 78 -15.38 9.21 1.70
C PHE A 78 -15.11 9.65 3.14
N LYS A 79 -14.80 8.68 4.01
CA LYS A 79 -14.55 8.91 5.43
C LYS A 79 -13.14 9.49 5.68
N PRO A 80 -12.93 10.32 6.71
CA PRO A 80 -11.60 10.85 7.05
C PRO A 80 -10.52 9.79 7.23
N GLU A 81 -10.86 8.63 7.78
CA GLU A 81 -9.93 7.52 8.00
C GLU A 81 -9.37 6.96 6.68
N PHE A 82 -10.11 7.08 5.58
CA PHE A 82 -9.64 6.72 4.25
C PHE A 82 -8.57 7.70 3.76
N ALA A 83 -8.76 9.00 3.99
CA ALA A 83 -7.75 10.01 3.68
C ALA A 83 -6.46 9.77 4.47
N ILE A 84 -6.60 9.54 5.78
CA ILE A 84 -5.47 9.30 6.68
C ILE A 84 -4.72 8.02 6.30
N ALA A 85 -5.43 6.93 5.94
CA ALA A 85 -4.79 5.70 5.49
C ALA A 85 -3.95 5.89 4.22
N ILE A 86 -4.45 6.65 3.23
CA ILE A 86 -3.68 6.97 2.02
C ILE A 86 -2.47 7.86 2.38
N LEU A 87 -2.67 8.90 3.19
CA LEU A 87 -1.59 9.77 3.64
C LEU A 87 -0.50 8.96 4.37
N ALA A 88 -0.88 8.08 5.29
CA ALA A 88 0.06 7.22 6.01
C ALA A 88 0.85 6.31 5.07
N TYR A 89 0.19 5.73 4.06
CA TYR A 89 0.84 4.91 3.05
C TYR A 89 1.86 5.71 2.20
N THR A 90 1.51 6.93 1.80
CA THR A 90 2.37 7.80 0.97
C THR A 90 3.45 8.55 1.75
N SER A 91 3.40 8.53 3.09
CA SER A 91 4.43 9.15 3.92
C SER A 91 5.78 8.42 3.80
N GLN A 92 6.86 9.20 3.80
CA GLN A 92 8.22 8.67 3.97
C GLN A 92 8.54 8.36 5.45
N GLY A 93 7.63 8.73 6.35
CA GLY A 93 7.78 8.60 7.80
C GLY A 93 8.88 9.51 8.36
N PRO A 94 9.13 9.41 9.68
CA PRO A 94 10.20 10.15 10.33
C PRO A 94 11.57 9.83 9.73
N LEU A 95 12.43 10.85 9.66
CA LEU A 95 13.85 10.68 9.33
C LEU A 95 14.44 9.56 10.21
N GLN A 96 15.14 8.60 9.59
CA GLN A 96 15.75 7.39 10.20
C GLN A 96 14.84 6.15 10.31
N LYS A 97 13.56 6.21 9.95
CA LYS A 97 12.70 5.02 9.84
C LYS A 97 12.47 4.61 8.40
N GLN A 98 12.19 3.33 8.19
CA GLN A 98 11.76 2.84 6.88
C GLN A 98 10.35 3.39 6.58
N PRO A 99 10.11 3.88 5.35
CA PRO A 99 8.78 4.34 4.94
C PRO A 99 7.71 3.26 5.17
N LEU A 100 6.54 3.67 5.66
CA LEU A 100 5.47 2.74 6.06
C LEU A 100 5.08 1.80 4.92
N HIS A 101 4.93 2.30 3.69
CA HIS A 101 4.57 1.47 2.54
C HIS A 101 5.54 0.33 2.29
N GLN A 102 6.84 0.47 2.60
CA GLN A 102 7.81 -0.60 2.37
C GLN A 102 7.58 -1.77 3.32
N VAL A 103 7.42 -1.46 4.61
CA VAL A 103 7.14 -2.45 5.66
C VAL A 103 5.76 -3.07 5.48
N PHE A 104 4.76 -2.25 5.20
CA PHE A 104 3.39 -2.69 4.94
C PHE A 104 3.33 -3.61 3.72
N ASN A 105 3.87 -3.20 2.57
CA ASN A 105 3.84 -4.02 1.35
C ASN A 105 4.64 -5.32 1.49
N ALA A 106 5.72 -5.33 2.27
CA ALA A 106 6.43 -6.55 2.61
C ALA A 106 5.54 -7.50 3.44
N ALA A 107 4.82 -6.98 4.44
CA ALA A 107 3.89 -7.78 5.23
C ALA A 107 2.73 -8.32 4.38
N VAL A 108 2.14 -7.50 3.50
CA VAL A 108 1.02 -7.91 2.63
C VAL A 108 1.43 -9.05 1.70
N ARG A 109 2.65 -9.03 1.15
CA ARG A 109 3.18 -10.10 0.26
C ARG A 109 3.23 -11.48 0.93
N GLU A 110 3.31 -11.54 2.25
CA GLU A 110 3.48 -12.78 3.01
C GLU A 110 2.26 -13.15 3.86
N ALA A 111 1.35 -12.20 4.09
CA ALA A 111 0.22 -12.37 4.99
C ALA A 111 -0.75 -13.47 4.54
N GLY A 112 -0.80 -13.78 3.25
CA GLY A 112 -1.62 -14.83 2.66
C GLY A 112 -0.93 -16.19 2.54
N ARG A 113 0.17 -16.45 3.27
CA ARG A 113 0.79 -17.79 3.31
C ARG A 113 -0.15 -18.85 3.88
N THR A 114 -0.78 -18.52 5.01
CA THR A 114 -1.75 -19.36 5.73
C THR A 114 -2.73 -18.46 6.49
N GLN A 115 -3.89 -19.01 6.85
CA GLN A 115 -4.85 -18.31 7.73
C GLN A 115 -4.20 -17.96 9.08
N ASP A 116 -3.47 -18.88 9.70
CA ASP A 116 -2.80 -18.65 10.98
C ASP A 116 -1.74 -17.54 10.89
N PHE A 117 -1.02 -17.46 9.77
CA PHE A 117 -0.03 -16.42 9.57
C PHE A 117 -0.70 -15.04 9.48
N TYR A 118 -1.79 -14.93 8.72
CA TYR A 118 -2.60 -13.72 8.65
C TYR A 118 -3.12 -13.28 10.02
N LEU A 119 -3.75 -14.20 10.77
CA LEU A 119 -4.39 -13.85 12.03
C LEU A 119 -3.36 -13.38 13.07
N ASN A 120 -2.22 -14.07 13.18
CA ASN A 120 -1.27 -13.87 14.28
C ASN A 120 -0.10 -12.92 13.98
N TYR A 121 0.29 -12.74 12.71
CA TYR A 121 1.51 -12.00 12.36
C TYR A 121 1.28 -10.78 11.45
N PHE A 122 0.12 -10.68 10.80
CA PHE A 122 -0.19 -9.51 9.99
C PHE A 122 -0.80 -8.38 10.85
N ASN A 123 0.03 -7.50 11.40
CA ASN A 123 -0.39 -6.38 12.25
C ASN A 123 -0.71 -5.10 11.47
N PHE A 124 -1.38 -5.26 10.32
CA PHE A 124 -1.83 -4.18 9.44
C PHE A 124 -3.25 -4.42 8.89
N LYS A 125 -4.08 -5.16 9.61
CA LYS A 125 -5.47 -5.47 9.24
C LYS A 125 -6.29 -4.19 9.09
N THR A 126 -6.10 -3.23 10.00
CA THR A 126 -6.74 -1.90 9.95
C THR A 126 -6.32 -1.14 8.69
N LEU A 127 -5.00 -1.00 8.46
CA LEU A 127 -4.49 -0.26 7.31
C LEU A 127 -4.92 -0.89 5.98
N HIS A 128 -4.83 -2.21 5.86
CA HIS A 128 -5.22 -2.93 4.66
C HIS A 128 -6.71 -2.75 4.35
N PHE A 129 -7.57 -2.84 5.36
CA PHE A 129 -9.00 -2.60 5.21
C PHE A 129 -9.29 -1.16 4.75
N LEU A 130 -8.74 -0.17 5.46
CA LEU A 130 -9.00 1.24 5.19
C LEU A 130 -8.47 1.65 3.82
N LEU A 131 -7.27 1.24 3.43
CA LEU A 131 -6.73 1.49 2.08
C LEU A 131 -7.59 0.83 1.00
N THR A 132 -8.00 -0.43 1.20
CA THR A 132 -8.87 -1.13 0.25
C THR A 132 -10.19 -0.38 0.05
N ARG A 133 -10.83 0.05 1.14
CA ARG A 133 -12.08 0.82 1.11
C ARG A 133 -11.89 2.20 0.50
N ALA A 134 -10.81 2.89 0.82
CA ALA A 134 -10.47 4.19 0.25
C ALA A 134 -10.43 4.13 -1.28
N LEU A 135 -9.68 3.16 -1.83
CA LEU A 135 -9.59 2.97 -3.28
C LEU A 135 -10.95 2.57 -3.89
N GLN A 136 -11.73 1.72 -3.23
CA GLN A 136 -13.07 1.34 -3.73
C GLN A 136 -14.03 2.54 -3.82
N VAL A 137 -14.06 3.40 -2.79
CA VAL A 137 -14.94 4.59 -2.77
C VAL A 137 -14.50 5.62 -3.81
N LEU A 138 -13.21 5.90 -3.91
CA LEU A 138 -12.67 6.80 -4.94
C LEU A 138 -12.92 6.24 -6.34
N LYS A 139 -12.71 4.93 -6.55
CA LYS A 139 -12.95 4.29 -7.85
C LYS A 139 -14.42 4.31 -8.24
N ALA A 140 -15.35 4.18 -7.31
CA ALA A 140 -16.79 4.31 -7.59
C ALA A 140 -17.16 5.70 -8.13
N SER A 141 -16.39 6.73 -7.75
CA SER A 141 -16.55 8.10 -8.23
C SER A 141 -15.99 8.32 -9.65
N GLU A 142 -15.11 7.44 -10.13
CA GLU A 142 -14.48 7.45 -11.46
C GLU A 142 -14.54 6.06 -12.14
N SER A 143 -15.71 5.40 -12.08
CA SER A 143 -15.84 3.95 -12.33
C SER A 143 -15.41 3.49 -13.73
N THR A 144 -15.56 4.32 -14.75
CA THR A 144 -15.26 3.97 -16.16
C THR A 144 -13.81 4.19 -16.58
N LYS A 145 -12.98 4.82 -15.73
CA LYS A 145 -11.65 5.28 -16.12
C LYS A 145 -10.56 4.25 -15.84
N CYS A 146 -9.79 3.88 -16.87
CA CYS A 146 -8.54 3.15 -16.73
C CYS A 146 -7.35 4.09 -16.99
N HIS A 147 -6.30 3.98 -16.17
CA HIS A 147 -5.12 4.84 -16.22
C HIS A 147 -3.97 4.15 -16.94
N GLN A 148 -3.22 4.92 -17.73
CA GLN A 148 -1.89 4.53 -18.18
C GLN A 148 -0.89 5.08 -17.16
N VAL A 149 -0.11 4.20 -16.53
CA VAL A 149 0.79 4.55 -15.42
C VAL A 149 2.13 3.84 -15.57
N TYR A 150 3.09 4.30 -14.78
CA TYR A 150 4.49 3.85 -14.85
C TYR A 150 5.03 3.56 -13.47
N ARG A 151 5.95 2.58 -13.38
CA ARG A 151 6.65 2.25 -12.14
C ARG A 151 8.07 1.79 -12.45
N GLY A 152 9.05 2.53 -11.94
CA GLY A 152 10.46 2.14 -11.94
C GLY A 152 10.82 1.38 -10.66
N ILE A 153 11.67 0.35 -10.79
CA ILE A 153 12.18 -0.45 -9.68
C ILE A 153 13.70 -0.55 -9.80
N ARG A 154 14.38 -0.34 -8.67
CA ARG A 154 15.82 -0.54 -8.52
C ARG A 154 16.10 -1.84 -7.78
N GLY A 155 17.18 -2.52 -8.17
CA GLY A 155 17.72 -3.71 -7.52
C GLY A 155 16.97 -5.01 -7.81
N ILE A 156 15.90 -4.98 -8.60
CA ILE A 156 15.12 -6.18 -8.96
C ILE A 156 14.89 -6.19 -10.47
N SER A 157 15.21 -7.32 -11.10
CA SER A 157 14.91 -7.62 -12.49
C SER A 157 13.80 -8.68 -12.54
N PHE A 158 12.58 -8.26 -12.87
CA PHE A 158 11.46 -9.19 -12.94
C PHE A 158 11.51 -10.06 -14.19
N GLN A 159 11.23 -11.35 -14.06
CA GLN A 159 11.10 -12.28 -15.19
C GLN A 159 9.63 -12.62 -15.44
N SER A 160 9.21 -12.56 -16.70
CA SER A 160 7.86 -12.96 -17.10
C SER A 160 7.79 -13.38 -18.56
N GLU A 161 6.61 -13.81 -18.99
CA GLU A 161 6.34 -14.25 -20.35
C GLU A 161 5.11 -13.52 -20.88
N ILE A 162 5.10 -13.22 -22.18
CA ILE A 162 3.96 -12.59 -22.84
C ILE A 162 2.73 -13.50 -22.70
N ARG A 163 1.56 -12.90 -22.46
CA ARG A 163 0.26 -13.52 -22.12
C ARG A 163 0.16 -14.15 -20.73
N LYS A 164 1.24 -14.22 -19.95
CA LYS A 164 1.18 -14.73 -18.57
C LYS A 164 0.29 -13.81 -17.71
N PRO A 165 -0.67 -14.36 -16.95
CA PRO A 165 -1.38 -13.59 -15.94
C PRO A 165 -0.46 -13.36 -14.73
N VAL A 166 -0.46 -12.14 -14.22
CA VAL A 166 0.38 -11.71 -13.10
C VAL A 166 -0.38 -10.79 -12.16
N ARG A 167 0.12 -10.65 -10.94
CA ARG A 167 -0.41 -9.76 -9.91
C ARG A 167 0.72 -9.31 -9.00
N PHE A 168 0.65 -8.07 -8.53
CA PHE A 168 1.67 -7.55 -7.61
C PHE A 168 1.55 -8.13 -6.19
N GLY A 169 0.33 -8.47 -5.74
CA GLY A 169 0.09 -9.04 -4.40
C GLY A 169 0.41 -8.07 -3.26
N HIS A 170 0.37 -6.77 -3.53
CA HIS A 170 0.45 -5.70 -2.54
C HIS A 170 -0.04 -4.41 -3.19
N PHE A 171 -0.26 -3.38 -2.37
CA PHE A 171 -0.61 -2.05 -2.88
C PHE A 171 0.58 -1.52 -3.68
N THR A 172 0.34 -1.14 -4.94
CA THR A 172 1.42 -0.79 -5.86
C THR A 172 1.32 0.67 -6.27
N SER A 173 2.27 1.46 -5.78
CA SER A 173 2.42 2.87 -6.18
C SER A 173 2.92 2.97 -7.61
N THR A 174 2.23 3.74 -8.42
CA THR A 174 2.58 4.04 -9.81
C THR A 174 2.39 5.52 -10.06
N SER A 175 2.94 6.06 -11.14
CA SER A 175 2.78 7.48 -11.51
C SER A 175 2.12 7.62 -12.88
N LEU A 176 1.30 8.66 -13.05
CA LEU A 176 0.85 9.10 -14.38
C LEU A 176 2.01 9.67 -15.23
N LYS A 177 3.12 10.06 -14.59
CA LYS A 177 4.31 10.64 -15.23
C LYS A 177 5.42 9.60 -15.36
N ASN A 178 5.92 9.44 -16.57
CA ASN A 178 7.06 8.56 -16.85
C ASN A 178 8.31 9.04 -16.11
N GLU A 179 8.53 10.36 -16.08
CA GLU A 179 9.69 11.01 -15.46
C GLU A 179 9.75 10.74 -13.96
N SER A 180 8.61 10.85 -13.27
CA SER A 180 8.50 10.52 -11.84
C SER A 180 8.86 9.06 -11.59
N ALA A 181 8.37 8.13 -12.41
CA ALA A 181 8.67 6.70 -12.27
C ALA A 181 10.16 6.37 -12.49
N LEU A 182 10.84 7.04 -13.42
CA LEU A 182 12.26 6.82 -13.72
C LEU A 182 13.18 7.11 -12.54
N HIS A 183 12.81 8.02 -11.64
CA HIS A 183 13.58 8.35 -10.44
C HIS A 183 13.65 7.18 -9.44
N PHE A 184 12.66 6.30 -9.43
CA PHE A 184 12.61 5.14 -8.52
C PHE A 184 13.48 3.96 -8.98
N GLY A 185 13.82 3.88 -10.27
CA GLY A 185 14.72 2.85 -10.79
C GLY A 185 14.43 2.45 -12.23
N GLN A 186 15.37 1.72 -12.82
CA GLN A 186 15.31 1.30 -14.23
C GLN A 186 15.72 -0.17 -14.42
N ASP A 187 16.02 -0.91 -13.35
CA ASP A 187 16.39 -2.33 -13.43
C ASP A 187 15.17 -3.15 -13.86
N THR A 188 14.00 -2.82 -13.33
CA THR A 188 12.72 -3.11 -13.99
C THR A 188 11.93 -1.82 -14.16
N PHE A 189 11.37 -1.61 -15.35
CA PHE A 189 10.46 -0.51 -15.65
C PHE A 189 9.13 -1.06 -16.19
N PHE A 190 8.04 -0.70 -15.51
CA PHE A 190 6.70 -1.10 -15.90
C PHE A 190 5.95 0.02 -16.60
N SER A 191 5.24 -0.33 -17.67
CA SER A 191 4.15 0.46 -18.25
C SER A 191 2.85 -0.31 -18.07
N ILE A 192 1.89 0.28 -17.36
CA ILE A 192 0.73 -0.45 -16.85
C ILE A 192 -0.54 0.27 -17.27
N LYS A 193 -1.45 -0.44 -17.92
CA LYS A 193 -2.83 0.00 -18.12
C LYS A 193 -3.69 -0.60 -17.02
N THR A 194 -3.91 0.14 -15.94
CA THR A 194 -4.72 -0.28 -14.77
C THR A 194 -6.15 0.22 -14.87
N CYS A 195 -7.12 -0.61 -14.48
CA CYS A 195 -8.53 -0.25 -14.41
C CYS A 195 -9.07 -0.18 -12.98
N TYR A 196 -8.31 -0.69 -12.00
CA TYR A 196 -8.67 -0.63 -10.57
C TYR A 196 -7.79 0.36 -9.78
N GLY A 197 -6.68 0.80 -10.35
CA GLY A 197 -5.83 1.85 -9.79
C GLY A 197 -6.55 3.20 -9.74
N VAL A 198 -6.30 3.93 -8.67
CA VAL A 198 -6.96 5.21 -8.38
C VAL A 198 -5.94 6.31 -8.21
N ASN A 199 -6.19 7.47 -8.81
CA ASN A 199 -5.39 8.66 -8.57
C ASN A 199 -5.58 9.16 -7.13
N VAL A 200 -4.49 9.11 -6.35
CA VAL A 200 -4.46 9.51 -4.94
C VAL A 200 -3.68 10.81 -4.71
N LYS A 201 -3.39 11.57 -5.77
CA LYS A 201 -2.66 12.85 -5.73
C LYS A 201 -3.14 13.80 -4.64
N ASN A 202 -4.45 13.91 -4.45
CA ASN A 202 -5.05 14.84 -3.48
C ASN A 202 -4.88 14.38 -2.01
N PHE A 203 -4.51 13.11 -1.80
CA PHE A 203 -4.35 12.47 -0.49
C PHE A 203 -2.91 11.96 -0.29
N SER A 204 -1.94 12.53 -1.01
CA SER A 204 -0.53 12.15 -0.93
C SER A 204 0.33 13.25 -0.28
N PHE A 205 1.40 12.83 0.40
CA PHE A 205 2.47 13.74 0.85
C PHE A 205 3.19 14.39 -0.34
N PHE A 206 3.20 13.75 -1.51
CA PHE A 206 3.92 14.18 -2.70
C PHE A 206 2.99 14.31 -3.92
N PRO A 207 2.11 15.34 -3.99
CA PRO A 207 1.19 15.52 -5.12
C PRO A 207 1.88 15.65 -6.49
N GLY A 208 3.16 16.04 -6.51
CA GLY A 208 3.96 16.16 -7.72
C GLY A 208 4.22 14.83 -8.44
N GLU A 209 4.20 13.71 -7.70
CA GLU A 209 4.39 12.35 -8.21
C GLU A 209 3.18 11.86 -9.02
N GLU A 210 2.02 12.53 -8.93
CA GLU A 210 0.78 12.12 -9.60
C GLU A 210 0.47 10.63 -9.41
N GLU A 211 0.55 10.21 -8.15
CA GLU A 211 0.47 8.83 -7.76
C GLU A 211 -0.91 8.23 -8.07
N VAL A 212 -0.88 7.07 -8.72
CA VAL A 212 -2.01 6.16 -8.89
C VAL A 212 -1.69 4.90 -8.08
N LEU A 213 -2.54 4.60 -7.09
CA LEU A 213 -2.37 3.44 -6.23
C LEU A 213 -3.20 2.27 -6.74
N ILE A 214 -2.53 1.16 -7.07
CA ILE A 214 -3.14 -0.06 -7.56
C ILE A 214 -3.40 -1.02 -6.39
N PRO A 215 -4.63 -1.58 -6.24
CA PRO A 215 -4.94 -2.53 -5.18
C PRO A 215 -4.29 -3.90 -5.39
N PRO A 216 -4.11 -4.71 -4.32
CA PRO A 216 -3.41 -5.99 -4.39
C PRO A 216 -4.13 -7.07 -5.21
N TYR A 217 -5.42 -6.90 -5.50
CA TYR A 217 -6.28 -7.88 -6.16
C TYR A 217 -6.45 -7.69 -7.68
N GLU A 218 -5.86 -6.64 -8.28
CA GLU A 218 -5.93 -6.45 -9.74
C GLU A 218 -5.01 -7.44 -10.45
N LYS A 219 -5.57 -8.22 -11.37
CA LYS A 219 -4.79 -9.10 -12.25
C LYS A 219 -4.47 -8.40 -13.55
N PHE A 220 -3.29 -8.69 -14.06
CA PHE A 220 -2.80 -8.15 -15.31
C PHE A 220 -2.41 -9.28 -16.25
N GLN A 221 -2.54 -9.04 -17.54
CA GLN A 221 -1.87 -9.83 -18.56
C GLN A 221 -0.59 -9.10 -19.00
N VAL A 222 0.51 -9.84 -19.10
CA VAL A 222 1.75 -9.33 -19.70
C VAL A 222 1.55 -9.20 -21.21
N THR A 223 1.59 -7.98 -21.73
CA THR A 223 1.43 -7.73 -23.17
C THR A 223 2.76 -7.57 -23.89
N ASN A 224 3.81 -7.18 -23.17
CA ASN A 224 5.16 -7.08 -23.70
C ASN A 224 6.18 -7.35 -22.60
N PHE A 225 7.28 -8.00 -22.97
CA PHE A 225 8.42 -8.27 -22.11
C PHE A 225 9.70 -8.15 -22.94
N THR A 226 10.59 -7.24 -22.54
CA THR A 226 11.89 -7.06 -23.20
C THR A 226 12.98 -6.92 -22.16
N ARG A 227 14.12 -7.58 -22.42
CA ARG A 227 15.32 -7.48 -21.59
C ARG A 227 16.48 -6.95 -22.43
N ALA A 228 17.11 -5.87 -21.98
CA ALA A 228 18.25 -5.25 -22.66
C ALA A 228 19.26 -4.70 -21.65
N ARG A 229 20.54 -5.12 -21.78
CA ARG A 229 21.68 -4.60 -20.98
C ARG A 229 21.34 -4.44 -19.49
N ASP A 230 20.86 -5.54 -18.89
CA ASP A 230 20.47 -5.67 -17.47
C ASP A 230 19.24 -4.87 -17.02
N ARG A 231 18.47 -4.34 -17.96
CA ARG A 231 17.17 -3.69 -17.70
C ARG A 231 16.05 -4.53 -18.28
N THR A 232 14.99 -4.66 -17.48
CA THR A 232 13.76 -5.33 -17.87
C THR A 232 12.68 -4.29 -18.07
N PHE A 233 11.99 -4.34 -19.21
CA PHE A 233 10.79 -3.56 -19.45
C PHE A 233 9.59 -4.48 -19.64
N ILE A 234 8.52 -4.20 -18.90
CA ILE A 234 7.31 -5.03 -18.87
C ILE A 234 6.09 -4.14 -19.12
N GLN A 235 5.26 -4.52 -20.09
CA GLN A 235 3.94 -3.92 -20.29
C GLN A 235 2.85 -4.82 -19.73
N LEU A 236 1.95 -4.24 -18.94
CA LEU A 236 0.86 -4.93 -18.27
C LEU A 236 -0.48 -4.29 -18.64
N HIS A 237 -1.46 -5.09 -19.04
CA HIS A 237 -2.83 -4.65 -19.24
C HIS A 237 -3.75 -5.28 -18.20
N SER A 238 -4.61 -4.47 -17.57
CA SER A 238 -5.64 -4.94 -16.64
C SER A 238 -6.48 -6.01 -17.31
N LEU A 239 -6.67 -7.13 -16.60
CA LEU A 239 -7.47 -8.26 -17.05
C LEU A 239 -8.82 -8.26 -16.33
N ASP A 240 -8.79 -8.37 -15.01
CA ASP A 240 -9.94 -8.46 -14.10
C ASP A 240 -9.46 -8.36 -12.63
N SER A 241 -10.39 -8.40 -11.67
CA SER A 241 -10.06 -8.46 -10.24
C SER A 241 -10.32 -9.84 -9.63
N TYR A 242 -9.43 -10.30 -8.77
CA TYR A 242 -9.55 -11.57 -8.06
C TYR A 242 -8.81 -11.56 -6.73
N SER A 243 -9.41 -12.19 -5.73
CA SER A 243 -8.83 -12.35 -4.39
C SER A 243 -8.86 -13.83 -3.99
N ASN A 244 -7.79 -14.29 -3.36
CA ASN A 244 -7.75 -15.58 -2.68
C ASN A 244 -8.53 -15.53 -1.36
N TYR A 245 -8.58 -14.35 -0.73
CA TYR A 245 -9.21 -14.13 0.56
C TYR A 245 -10.53 -13.36 0.44
N LYS A 246 -11.48 -13.67 1.33
CA LYS A 246 -12.74 -12.96 1.47
C LYS A 246 -13.15 -12.92 2.94
N CYS A 247 -13.11 -11.73 3.52
CA CYS A 247 -13.54 -11.44 4.89
C CYS A 247 -12.79 -12.24 5.96
N GLU A 248 -11.49 -12.45 5.77
CA GLU A 248 -10.75 -13.47 6.52
C GLU A 248 -10.74 -13.24 8.03
N PHE A 249 -10.60 -11.99 8.49
CA PHE A 249 -10.55 -11.66 9.91
C PHE A 249 -11.87 -11.86 10.66
N VAL A 250 -12.99 -11.66 9.98
CA VAL A 250 -14.34 -11.75 10.57
C VAL A 250 -15.02 -13.07 10.25
N LYS A 251 -14.35 -13.96 9.51
CA LYS A 251 -14.86 -15.27 9.14
C LYS A 251 -15.14 -16.09 10.40
N GLY A 252 -16.38 -16.55 10.55
CA GLY A 252 -16.81 -17.34 11.71
C GLY A 252 -17.06 -16.54 12.98
N LYS A 253 -16.87 -15.21 12.99
CA LYS A 253 -17.34 -14.36 14.09
C LYS A 253 -18.86 -14.21 14.00
N VAL A 254 -19.57 -14.74 14.99
CA VAL A 254 -21.02 -14.54 15.14
C VAL A 254 -21.23 -13.18 15.78
N HIS A 255 -21.68 -12.18 15.02
CA HIS A 255 -22.14 -10.92 15.61
C HIS A 255 -23.62 -11.04 15.94
N PRO A 256 -24.04 -10.83 17.21
CA PRO A 256 -25.44 -10.72 17.55
C PRO A 256 -26.07 -9.60 16.71
N THR A 257 -27.24 -9.86 16.15
CA THR A 257 -28.03 -8.87 15.43
C THR A 257 -28.22 -7.62 16.27
N ALA A 258 -27.74 -6.50 15.73
CA ALA A 258 -27.99 -5.12 16.14
C ALA A 258 -27.49 -4.71 17.55
N TRP A 259 -26.84 -3.52 17.55
CA TRP A 259 -26.83 -2.48 18.58
C TRP A 259 -25.45 -2.05 19.13
N LEU A 260 -25.17 -0.76 18.86
CA LEU A 260 -24.54 0.20 19.77
C LEU A 260 -23.06 0.00 20.13
N HIS A 261 -22.19 0.06 19.12
CA HIS A 261 -20.93 0.77 19.33
C HIS A 261 -21.09 2.18 18.76
N PRO A 262 -20.74 3.25 19.51
CA PRO A 262 -20.77 4.61 18.96
C PRO A 262 -19.94 4.64 17.67
N PRO A 263 -20.30 5.49 16.70
CA PRO A 263 -19.55 5.60 15.47
C PRO A 263 -18.07 5.84 15.80
N TRP A 264 -17.23 4.93 15.31
CA TRP A 264 -15.79 5.03 15.34
C TRP A 264 -15.37 6.40 14.80
N THR A 265 -14.55 7.13 15.56
CA THR A 265 -14.05 8.45 15.14
C THR A 265 -12.56 8.43 14.82
N PRO A 266 -12.08 9.28 13.90
CA PRO A 266 -10.65 9.42 13.62
C PRO A 266 -9.82 9.83 14.85
N LEU A 267 -10.45 10.46 15.84
CA LEU A 267 -9.81 10.94 17.07
C LEU A 267 -9.53 9.80 18.07
N GLN A 268 -10.40 8.81 18.16
CA GLN A 268 -10.16 7.60 19.00
C GLN A 268 -8.95 6.80 18.51
N ILE A 269 -8.64 6.89 17.21
CA ILE A 269 -7.45 6.27 16.60
C ILE A 269 -6.17 6.98 17.07
N VAL A 270 -6.23 8.32 17.20
CA VAL A 270 -5.10 9.14 17.68
C VAL A 270 -4.84 8.92 19.17
N GLU A 271 -5.88 8.73 19.99
CA GLU A 271 -5.75 8.40 21.42
C GLU A 271 -4.98 7.09 21.66
N GLY A 272 -5.17 6.07 20.81
CA GLY A 272 -4.39 4.84 20.84
C GLY A 272 -2.89 5.04 20.60
N CYS A 273 -2.51 6.03 19.79
CA CYS A 273 -1.10 6.37 19.58
C CYS A 273 -0.47 7.15 20.74
N HIS A 274 -1.26 7.90 21.52
CA HIS A 274 -0.76 8.71 22.64
C HIS A 274 -0.31 7.88 23.85
N GLN A 275 -0.65 6.59 23.88
CA GLN A 275 -0.19 5.65 24.91
C GLN A 275 1.26 5.17 24.69
N ILE A 276 1.93 5.61 23.62
CA ILE A 276 3.34 5.31 23.36
C ILE A 276 4.20 6.35 24.09
N PRO A 277 5.01 5.97 25.09
CA PRO A 277 5.81 6.95 25.84
C PRO A 277 6.84 7.64 24.93
N PRO A 278 7.05 8.97 25.10
CA PRO A 278 8.06 9.70 24.34
C PRO A 278 9.46 9.18 24.68
N HIS A 279 10.35 9.20 23.70
CA HIS A 279 11.76 8.86 23.92
C HIS A 279 12.37 9.88 24.88
N SER A 280 12.89 9.42 26.02
CA SER A 280 13.89 10.15 26.76
C SER A 280 15.18 10.14 25.93
N SER A 281 15.49 11.28 25.31
CA SER A 281 16.85 11.56 24.86
C SER A 281 17.73 11.64 26.11
N LEU A 282 18.42 10.54 26.42
CA LEU A 282 19.57 10.55 27.32
C LEU A 282 20.73 11.24 26.61
N LEU A 283 20.68 12.56 26.55
CA LEU A 283 21.87 13.38 26.65
C LEU A 283 22.38 13.21 28.08
N LYS A 284 23.28 12.26 28.29
CA LYS A 284 24.20 12.33 29.42
C LYS A 284 25.42 13.10 28.94
N THR A 285 25.46 14.36 29.36
CA THR A 285 26.69 15.08 29.65
C THR A 285 27.57 14.23 30.57
N GLU A 286 28.77 13.91 30.12
CA GLU A 286 30.04 13.94 30.86
C GLU A 286 31.20 13.85 29.85
#